data_AF-A0A0L7QTS1-F1
#
_entry.id   AF-A0A0L7QTS1-F1
#
_cell.length_a   1.000
_cell.length_b   1.000
_cell.length_c   1.000
_cell.angle_alpha   90.00
_cell.angle_beta   90.00
_cell.angle_gamma   90.00
#
_symmetry.space_group_name_H-M   'P 1'
#
loop_
_entity.id
_entity.type
_entity.pdbx_description
1 polymer ?
#
loop_
_entity_poly.entity_id
_entity_poly.type
_entity_poly.pdbx_seq_one_letter_code
_entity_poly.pdbx_strand_id
1 'polypeptide(L)'
;MLKTAYKDDAMGKTQVFEWFSRFKNGEMSIDDKPRSGRPSTARTHENVEKIREIMEKDRRRTIEEIVELSEVTWSSVQQILTEDLGMKRASRTIPGTSLIC
;
A
#
# COMPACT_ATOMS: atom_id res chain seq x y z
N MET A 1 -27.75 -15.96 -23.27
CA MET A 1 -26.65 -16.86 -22.91
C MET A 1 -26.16 -16.64 -21.48
N LEU A 2 -25.42 -15.57 -21.15
CA LEU A 2 -24.96 -15.37 -19.75
C LEU A 2 -26.11 -15.27 -18.73
N LYS A 3 -27.11 -14.42 -18.99
CA LYS A 3 -28.34 -14.36 -18.14
C LYS A 3 -29.15 -15.66 -18.14
N THR A 4 -29.04 -16.46 -19.18
CA THR A 4 -29.73 -17.75 -19.27
C THR A 4 -29.08 -18.78 -18.35
N ALA A 5 -27.74 -18.76 -18.26
CA ALA A 5 -26.97 -19.68 -17.42
C ALA A 5 -26.88 -19.23 -15.96
N TYR A 6 -26.69 -17.93 -15.71
CA TYR A 6 -26.37 -17.37 -14.39
C TYR A 6 -27.46 -16.49 -13.78
N LYS A 7 -28.58 -16.28 -14.49
CA LYS A 7 -29.75 -15.49 -14.03
C LYS A 7 -29.33 -14.13 -13.45
N ASP A 8 -29.58 -13.91 -12.16
CA ASP A 8 -29.35 -12.64 -11.47
C ASP A 8 -27.86 -12.42 -11.11
N ASP A 9 -27.07 -13.49 -11.07
CA ASP A 9 -25.62 -13.44 -10.83
C ASP A 9 -24.84 -13.18 -12.14
N ALA A 10 -25.53 -13.00 -13.26
CA ALA A 10 -24.89 -12.71 -14.54
C ALA A 10 -24.28 -11.31 -14.55
N MET A 11 -23.02 -11.21 -15.01
CA MET A 11 -22.37 -9.92 -15.22
C MET A 11 -23.18 -8.97 -16.10
N GLY A 12 -23.09 -7.68 -15.80
CA GLY A 12 -23.71 -6.62 -16.58
C GLY A 12 -23.15 -6.57 -18.00
N LYS A 13 -23.96 -6.10 -18.95
CA LYS A 13 -23.58 -6.02 -20.38
C LYS A 13 -22.25 -5.27 -20.56
N THR A 14 -22.05 -4.15 -19.87
CA THR A 14 -20.82 -3.34 -19.94
C THR A 14 -19.57 -4.12 -19.52
N GLN A 15 -19.65 -4.87 -18.42
CA GLN A 15 -18.53 -5.68 -17.93
C GLN A 15 -18.16 -6.78 -18.93
N VAL A 16 -19.15 -7.40 -19.56
CA VAL A 16 -18.93 -8.42 -20.61
C VAL A 16 -18.18 -7.82 -21.81
N PHE A 17 -18.55 -6.61 -22.26
CA PHE A 17 -17.85 -5.94 -23.36
C PHE A 17 -16.43 -5.51 -22.99
N GLU A 18 -16.20 -5.10 -21.76
CA GLU A 18 -14.86 -4.77 -21.27
C GLU A 18 -13.96 -6.00 -21.28
N TRP A 19 -14.42 -7.12 -20.69
CA TRP A 19 -13.70 -8.40 -20.72
C TRP A 19 -13.43 -8.90 -22.14
N PHE A 20 -14.42 -8.81 -23.02
CA PHE A 20 -14.25 -9.17 -24.43
C PHE A 20 -13.15 -8.34 -25.10
N SER A 21 -13.10 -7.04 -24.83
CA SER A 21 -12.09 -6.14 -25.39
C SER A 21 -10.69 -6.45 -24.84
N ARG A 22 -10.58 -6.74 -23.53
CA ARG A 22 -9.32 -7.16 -22.90
C ARG A 22 -8.76 -8.44 -23.53
N PHE A 23 -9.59 -9.47 -23.65
CA PHE A 23 -9.19 -10.73 -24.26
C PHE A 23 -8.84 -10.58 -25.74
N LYS A 24 -9.59 -9.76 -26.49
CA LYS A 24 -9.26 -9.46 -27.90
C LYS A 24 -7.90 -8.77 -28.05
N ASN A 25 -7.49 -7.97 -27.06
CA ASN A 25 -6.20 -7.29 -27.02
C ASN A 25 -5.07 -8.15 -26.45
N GLY A 26 -5.31 -9.44 -26.18
CA GLY A 26 -4.30 -10.37 -25.65
C GLY A 26 -4.08 -10.28 -24.14
N GLU A 27 -4.87 -9.49 -23.42
CA GLU A 27 -4.83 -9.44 -21.96
C GLU A 27 -5.61 -10.64 -21.38
N MET A 28 -4.90 -11.75 -21.15
CA MET A 28 -5.50 -13.02 -20.69
C MET A 28 -5.51 -13.17 -19.16
N SER A 29 -4.97 -12.19 -18.42
CA SER A 29 -5.02 -12.19 -16.96
C SER A 29 -6.45 -12.00 -16.47
N ILE A 30 -6.90 -12.88 -15.58
CA ILE A 30 -8.18 -12.75 -14.88
C ILE A 30 -8.06 -12.00 -13.56
N ASP A 31 -6.83 -11.83 -13.06
CA ASP A 31 -6.58 -11.14 -11.80
C ASP A 31 -6.82 -9.63 -11.93
N ASP A 32 -7.28 -9.04 -10.83
CA ASP A 32 -7.41 -7.59 -10.72
C ASP A 32 -6.03 -6.93 -10.91
N LYS A 33 -5.99 -5.88 -11.74
CA LYS A 33 -4.81 -5.00 -11.79
C LYS A 33 -4.58 -4.40 -10.39
N PRO A 34 -3.32 -4.05 -10.06
CA PRO A 34 -3.04 -3.31 -8.84
C PRO A 34 -4.01 -2.14 -8.68
N ARG A 35 -4.80 -2.17 -7.61
CA ARG A 35 -5.78 -1.11 -7.36
C ARG A 35 -5.00 0.15 -7.00
N SER A 36 -5.29 1.25 -7.70
CA SER A 36 -4.85 2.56 -7.25
C SER A 36 -5.61 2.89 -5.96
N GLY A 37 -4.99 2.61 -4.81
CA GLY A 37 -5.44 3.13 -3.53
C GLY A 37 -5.28 4.65 -3.50
N ARG A 38 -5.93 5.32 -2.53
CA ARG A 38 -5.66 6.74 -2.28
C ARG A 38 -4.22 6.88 -1.79
N PRO A 39 -3.33 7.60 -2.49
CA PRO A 39 -2.04 7.96 -1.93
C PRO A 39 -2.29 8.82 -0.68
N SER A 40 -1.69 8.45 0.45
CA SER A 40 -1.68 9.34 1.60
C SER A 40 -0.98 10.64 1.18
N THR A 41 -1.59 11.80 1.46
CA THR A 41 -0.98 13.11 1.17
C THR A 41 0.37 13.30 1.89
N ALA A 42 0.62 12.50 2.92
CA ALA A 42 1.87 12.51 3.66
C ALA A 42 2.97 11.60 3.07
N ARG A 43 2.66 10.75 2.08
CA ARG A 43 3.66 9.93 1.36
C ARG A 43 4.25 10.68 0.17
N THR A 44 4.70 11.90 0.40
CA THR A 44 5.46 12.65 -0.61
C THR A 44 6.89 12.14 -0.65
N HIS A 45 7.60 12.37 -1.76
CA HIS A 45 8.98 11.93 -1.91
C HIS A 45 9.89 12.57 -0.84
N GLU A 46 9.63 13.84 -0.49
CA GLU A 46 10.38 14.57 0.53
C GLU A 46 10.25 13.91 1.91
N ASN A 47 9.06 13.45 2.29
CA ASN A 47 8.83 12.79 3.57
C ASN A 47 9.50 11.42 3.64
N VAL A 48 9.50 10.68 2.52
CA VAL A 48 10.20 9.39 2.42
C VAL A 48 11.70 9.56 2.62
N GLU A 49 12.31 10.54 1.94
CA GLU A 49 13.75 10.81 2.07
C GLU A 49 14.10 11.37 3.45
N LYS A 50 13.27 12.24 4.04
CA LYS A 50 13.46 12.73 5.41
C LYS A 50 13.48 11.58 6.43
N ILE A 51 12.56 10.62 6.30
CA ILE A 51 12.52 9.43 7.18
C ILE A 51 13.73 8.53 6.93
N ARG A 52 14.16 8.35 5.68
CA ARG A 52 15.38 7.62 5.33
C ARG A 52 16.61 8.21 6.03
N GLU A 53 16.81 9.52 5.95
CA GLU A 53 17.94 10.20 6.58
C GLU A 53 17.93 10.06 8.12
N ILE A 54 16.76 10.16 8.75
CA ILE A 54 16.62 9.97 10.21
C ILE A 54 17.05 8.56 10.60
N MET A 55 16.67 7.55 9.81
CA MET A 55 17.02 6.16 10.06
C MET A 55 18.50 5.85 9.77
N GLU A 56 19.08 6.46 8.75
CA GLU A 56 20.51 6.28 8.44
C GLU A 56 21.40 6.80 9.57
N LYS A 57 20.98 7.87 10.24
CA LYS A 57 21.67 8.40 11.42
C LYS A 57 21.58 7.46 12.62
N ASP A 58 20.41 6.87 12.87
CA ASP A 58 20.23 5.85 13.90
C ASP A 58 19.07 4.90 13.58
N ARG A 59 19.41 3.66 13.25
CA ARG A 59 18.44 2.60 12.93
C ARG A 59 17.67 2.05 14.13
N ARG A 60 18.05 2.42 15.36
CA ARG A 60 17.39 1.94 16.60
C ARG A 60 16.30 2.88 17.10
N ARG A 61 16.02 3.98 16.40
CA ARG A 61 14.97 4.93 16.77
C ARG A 61 13.59 4.29 16.75
N THR A 62 12.73 4.74 17.65
CA THR A 62 11.34 4.31 17.69
C THR A 62 10.50 5.09 16.68
N ILE A 63 9.32 4.57 16.34
CA ILE A 63 8.39 5.29 15.44
C ILE A 63 8.00 6.65 16.04
N GLU A 64 7.85 6.75 17.36
CA GLU A 64 7.49 7.99 18.05
C GLU A 64 8.56 9.08 17.84
N GLU A 65 9.84 8.73 17.96
CA GLU A 65 10.94 9.68 17.71
C GLU A 65 10.99 10.13 16.24
N ILE A 66 10.71 9.22 15.31
CA ILE A 66 10.68 9.55 13.88
C ILE A 66 9.51 10.48 13.56
N VAL A 67 8.35 10.29 14.18
CA VAL A 67 7.20 11.20 14.05
C VAL A 67 7.57 12.61 14.52
N GLU A 68 8.23 12.73 15.67
CA GLU A 68 8.64 14.03 16.21
C GLU A 68 9.68 14.73 15.31
N LEU A 69 10.64 13.99 14.75
CA LEU A 69 11.68 14.55 13.87
C LEU A 69 11.18 14.85 12.46
N SER A 70 10.25 14.04 11.95
CA SER A 70 9.74 14.18 10.59
C SER A 70 8.55 15.14 10.50
N GLU A 71 7.84 15.40 11.60
CA GLU A 71 6.53 16.09 11.64
C GLU A 71 5.46 15.39 10.79
N VAL A 72 5.67 14.12 10.48
CA VAL A 72 4.76 13.28 9.71
C VAL A 72 3.89 12.48 10.66
N THR A 73 2.62 12.27 10.30
CA THR A 73 1.71 11.48 11.15
C THR A 73 2.22 10.06 11.34
N TRP A 74 2.01 9.51 12.53
CA TRP A 74 2.44 8.16 12.91
C TRP A 74 2.01 7.08 11.90
N SER A 75 0.77 7.16 11.40
CA SER A 75 0.26 6.23 10.40
C SER A 75 1.03 6.28 9.07
N SER A 76 1.43 7.48 8.65
CA SER A 76 2.17 7.67 7.41
C SER A 76 3.63 7.24 7.58
N VAL A 77 4.25 7.52 8.73
CA VAL A 77 5.57 6.97 9.08
C VAL A 77 5.52 5.44 9.05
N GLN A 78 4.53 4.82 9.68
CA GLN A 78 4.37 3.37 9.66
C GLN A 78 4.26 2.82 8.24
N GLN A 79 3.44 3.43 7.38
CA GLN A 79 3.30 3.02 5.98
C GLN A 79 4.60 3.19 5.20
N ILE A 80 5.29 4.32 5.34
CA ILE A 80 6.56 4.60 4.65
C ILE A 80 7.61 3.55 5.04
N LEU A 81 7.70 3.23 6.33
CA LEU A 81 8.61 2.20 6.82
C LEU A 81 8.32 0.83 6.19
N THR A 82 7.05 0.42 6.14
CA THR A 82 6.69 -0.94 5.67
C THR A 82 6.61 -1.07 4.15
N GLU A 83 6.05 -0.08 3.46
CA GLU A 83 5.73 -0.14 2.03
C GLU A 83 6.84 0.48 1.16
N ASP A 84 7.43 1.60 1.59
CA ASP A 84 8.43 2.32 0.78
C ASP A 84 9.87 1.90 1.15
N LEU A 85 10.14 1.62 2.42
CA LEU A 85 11.47 1.24 2.93
C LEU A 85 11.61 -0.26 3.21
N GLY A 86 10.52 -1.04 3.15
CA GLY A 86 10.54 -2.50 3.31
C GLY A 86 10.93 -3.00 4.70
N MET A 87 10.87 -2.14 5.72
CA MET A 87 11.22 -2.46 7.11
C MET A 87 10.18 -3.39 7.72
N LYS A 88 10.63 -4.34 8.55
CA LYS A 88 9.74 -5.26 9.26
C LYS A 88 9.77 -4.96 10.74
N ARG A 89 8.60 -5.05 11.41
CA ARG A 89 8.55 -4.90 12.87
C ARG A 89 9.33 -6.03 13.52
N ALA A 90 10.32 -5.70 14.36
CA ALA A 90 10.87 -6.69 15.27
C ALA A 90 9.89 -6.95 16.42
N SER A 91 9.75 -8.22 16.79
CA SER A 91 8.82 -8.67 17.84
C SER A 91 9.22 -8.27 19.26
N ARG A 92 10.20 -7.38 19.46
CA ARG A 92 10.58 -6.93 20.80
C ARG A 92 9.57 -5.90 21.29
N THR A 93 8.47 -6.39 21.84
CA THR A 93 7.46 -5.58 22.52
C THR A 93 8.08 -5.01 23.79
N ILE A 94 8.59 -3.78 23.72
CA ILE A 94 8.73 -2.94 24.91
C ILE A 94 7.36 -2.26 25.07
N PRO A 95 6.70 -2.34 26.25
CA PRO A 95 5.41 -1.69 26.46
C PRO A 95 5.52 -0.20 26.12
N GLY A 96 4.81 0.24 25.08
CA GLY A 96 4.77 1.64 24.66
C GLY A 96 5.80 2.08 23.61
N THR A 97 6.64 1.20 23.05
CA THR A 97 7.58 1.58 21.98
C THR A 97 7.64 0.52 20.88
N SER A 98 7.29 0.91 19.65
CA SER A 98 7.51 0.06 18.47
C SER A 98 8.89 0.34 17.90
N LEU A 99 9.83 -0.56 18.13
CA LEU A 99 11.16 -0.54 17.49
C LEU A 99 11.06 -1.06 16.06
N ILE A 100 11.78 -0.40 15.15
CA ILE A 100 11.93 -0.83 13.77
C ILE A 100 13.24 -1.63 13.65
N CYS A 101 13.27 -2.70 12.85
CA CYS A 101 14.47 -3.49 12.57
C CYS A 101 14.64 -3.70 11.07
#